data_AF-A0A170URI4-F1
#
_entry.id   AF-A0A170URI4-F1
#
_cell.length_a   1.000
_cell.length_b   1.000
_cell.length_c   1.000
_cell.angle_alpha   90.00
_cell.angle_beta   90.00
_cell.angle_gamma   90.00
#
_symmetry.space_group_name_H-M   'P 1'
#
loop_
_entity.id
_entity.type
_entity.pdbx_description
1 polymer ?
#
loop_
_entity_poly.entity_id
_entity_poly.type
_entity_poly.pdbx_seq_one_letter_code
_entity_poly.pdbx_strand_id
1 'polypeptide(L)'
;MYKCNMNESCVYGRPTTVKCKPLVNCNGSTDIEKTFICQYCYQTERWEHECVRKARCNSVSSPRSYYRTNCSVHDHVMCLGRRMFVRNLPCNWTGGHRWSTAMLLSVTLGGFGADRFYLGYWQ
;
A
#
# COMPACT_ATOMS: atom_id res chain seq x y z
N MET A 1 -17.53 5.64 -11.26
CA MET A 1 -16.61 5.64 -12.41
C MET A 1 -16.94 6.83 -13.30
N TYR A 2 -16.00 7.78 -13.40
CA TYR A 2 -16.11 9.01 -14.21
C TYR A 2 -15.00 9.03 -15.27
N LYS A 3 -15.29 9.52 -16.47
CA LYS A 3 -14.31 9.77 -17.54
C LYS A 3 -14.01 11.27 -17.57
N CYS A 4 -12.83 11.65 -17.09
CA CYS A 4 -12.39 13.04 -17.05
C CYS A 4 -11.36 13.31 -18.13
N ASN A 5 -11.43 14.51 -18.73
CA ASN A 5 -10.37 14.96 -19.63
C ASN A 5 -9.28 15.63 -18.79
N MET A 6 -8.26 14.86 -18.40
CA MET A 6 -7.10 15.38 -17.69
C MET A 6 -6.04 15.77 -18.71
N ASN A 7 -5.72 17.06 -18.82
CA ASN A 7 -4.61 17.51 -19.65
C ASN A 7 -3.28 17.37 -18.89
N GLU A 8 -2.26 16.84 -19.57
CA GLU A 8 -0.90 16.71 -19.02
C GLU A 8 -0.13 18.04 -18.97
N SER A 9 -0.73 19.13 -19.43
CA SER A 9 -0.14 20.48 -19.45
C SER A 9 -0.26 21.24 -18.13
N CYS A 10 -0.76 20.62 -17.05
CA CYS A 10 -0.89 21.27 -15.76
C CYS A 10 0.46 21.42 -15.05
N VAL A 11 0.57 22.45 -14.21
CA VAL A 11 1.78 22.66 -13.39
C VAL A 11 1.77 21.67 -12.23
N TYR A 12 2.83 20.87 -12.13
CA TYR A 12 2.98 19.85 -11.11
C TYR A 12 2.78 20.42 -9.68
N GLY A 13 1.95 19.77 -8.87
CA GLY A 13 1.63 20.18 -7.50
C GLY A 13 0.59 21.30 -7.35
N ARG A 14 0.08 21.87 -8.45
CA ARG A 14 -1.00 22.88 -8.39
C ARG A 14 -2.40 22.21 -8.42
N PRO A 15 -3.38 22.75 -7.67
CA PRO A 15 -4.76 22.32 -7.81
C PRO A 15 -5.30 22.76 -9.18
N THR A 16 -5.87 21.81 -9.91
CA THR A 16 -6.42 22.00 -11.26
C THR A 16 -7.85 21.49 -11.30
N THR A 17 -8.74 22.25 -11.95
CA THR A 17 -10.15 21.86 -12.13
C THR A 17 -10.32 21.13 -13.45
N VAL A 18 -10.91 19.94 -13.43
CA VAL A 18 -11.23 19.14 -14.63
C VAL A 18 -12.71 18.86 -14.73
N LYS A 19 -13.18 18.81 -15.98
CA LYS A 19 -14.54 18.45 -16.33
C LYS A 19 -14.64 16.94 -16.54
N CYS A 20 -15.51 16.31 -15.76
CA CYS A 20 -15.71 14.88 -15.72
C CYS A 20 -17.10 14.50 -16.22
N LYS A 21 -17.17 13.49 -17.09
CA LYS A 21 -18.43 12.90 -17.55
C LYS A 21 -18.67 11.57 -16.82
N PRO A 22 -19.87 11.32 -16.27
CA PRO A 22 -20.19 10.00 -15.73
C PRO A 22 -20.15 8.94 -16.85
N LEU A 23 -19.73 7.70 -16.54
CA LEU A 23 -19.78 6.60 -17.53
C LEU A 23 -21.20 6.08 -17.77
N VAL A 24 -22.13 6.34 -16.85
CA VAL A 24 -23.55 5.97 -16.99
C VAL A 24 -24.31 7.14 -17.62
N ASN A 25 -25.18 6.83 -18.58
CA ASN A 25 -26.07 7.80 -19.21
C ASN A 25 -27.16 8.19 -18.20
N CYS A 26 -26.88 9.19 -17.38
CA CYS A 26 -27.90 9.84 -16.57
C CYS A 26 -28.69 10.81 -17.44
N ASN A 27 -30.02 10.87 -17.27
CA ASN A 27 -30.95 11.72 -18.03
C ASN A 27 -30.82 13.23 -17.68
N GLY A 28 -29.60 13.71 -17.44
CA GLY A 28 -29.27 15.05 -16.93
C GLY A 28 -27.77 15.26 -16.65
N SER A 29 -26.86 14.71 -17.47
CA SER A 29 -25.42 14.83 -17.22
C SER A 29 -24.87 16.20 -17.63
N THR A 30 -24.76 17.12 -16.68
CA THR A 30 -23.81 18.24 -16.78
C THR A 30 -22.39 17.72 -16.54
N ASP A 31 -21.40 18.35 -17.16
CA ASP A 31 -20.00 18.12 -16.82
C ASP A 31 -19.77 18.46 -15.35
N ILE A 32 -19.30 17.48 -14.57
CA ILE A 32 -19.00 17.68 -13.15
C ILE A 32 -17.60 18.24 -13.05
N GLU A 33 -17.47 19.44 -12.50
CA GLU A 33 -16.18 20.03 -12.20
C GLU A 33 -15.62 19.40 -10.92
N LYS A 34 -14.41 18.87 -11.02
CA LYS A 34 -13.66 18.28 -9.90
C LYS A 34 -12.29 18.91 -9.82
N THR A 35 -11.90 19.34 -8.62
CA THR A 35 -10.57 19.86 -8.34
C THR A 35 -9.67 18.74 -7.86
N PHE A 36 -8.47 18.62 -8.44
CA PHE A 36 -7.45 17.67 -8.01
C PHE A 36 -6.07 18.30 -8.07
N ILE A 37 -5.11 17.75 -7.34
CA ILE A 37 -3.73 18.20 -7.41
C ILE A 37 -3.09 17.56 -8.65
N CYS A 38 -2.45 18.37 -9.50
CA CYS A 38 -1.73 17.88 -10.67
C CYS A 38 -0.53 17.03 -10.24
N GLN A 39 -0.76 15.72 -10.06
CA GLN A 39 0.23 14.74 -9.64
C GLN A 39 -0.01 13.38 -10.30
N TYR A 40 1.04 12.57 -10.38
CA TYR A 40 0.93 11.20 -10.91
C TYR A 40 0.36 10.24 -9.86
N CYS A 41 -0.34 9.20 -10.31
CA CYS A 41 -0.98 8.22 -9.43
C CYS A 41 -0.01 7.55 -8.43
N TYR A 42 1.26 7.35 -8.80
CA TYR A 42 2.27 6.75 -7.91
C TYR A 42 2.76 7.70 -6.79
N GLN A 43 2.44 9.00 -6.90
CA GLN A 43 2.82 10.04 -5.92
C GLN A 43 1.70 10.34 -4.92
N THR A 44 0.53 9.70 -5.08
CA THR A 44 -0.59 9.81 -4.14
C THR A 44 -0.24 9.30 -2.75
N GLU A 45 -0.95 9.80 -1.75
CA GLU A 45 -0.73 9.43 -0.36
C GLU A 45 -1.28 8.04 -0.04
N ARG A 46 -0.78 7.42 1.04
CA ARG A 46 -1.06 6.00 1.36
C ARG A 46 -2.54 5.68 1.59
N TRP A 47 -3.36 6.68 1.91
CA TRP A 47 -4.82 6.51 2.09
C TRP A 47 -5.61 6.71 0.81
N GLU A 48 -5.00 7.24 -0.25
CA GLU A 48 -5.63 7.46 -1.55
C GLU A 48 -5.54 6.23 -2.46
N HIS A 49 -4.75 5.23 -2.06
CA HIS A 49 -4.57 3.97 -2.78
C HIS A 49 -4.55 2.77 -1.85
N GLU A 50 -5.06 1.65 -2.38
CA GLU A 50 -5.04 0.36 -1.72
C GLU A 50 -3.97 -0.54 -2.35
N CYS A 51 -3.15 -1.16 -1.52
CA CYS A 51 -2.10 -2.08 -1.96
C CYS A 51 -2.42 -3.51 -1.54
N VAL A 52 -2.15 -4.47 -2.44
CA VAL A 52 -2.33 -5.89 -2.14
C VAL A 52 -1.38 -6.31 -1.03
N ARG A 53 -1.92 -6.77 0.09
CA ARG A 53 -1.13 -7.29 1.22
C ARG A 53 -0.70 -8.72 0.94
N LYS A 54 0.60 -9.00 1.12
CA LYS A 54 1.15 -10.36 0.98
C LYS A 54 1.52 -10.90 2.36
N ALA A 55 0.99 -12.06 2.73
CA ALA A 55 1.24 -12.74 4.02
C ALA A 55 2.55 -13.57 4.04
N ARG A 56 3.38 -13.47 2.99
CA ARG A 56 4.63 -14.23 2.84
C ARG A 56 5.86 -13.37 3.12
N CYS A 57 5.90 -12.72 4.27
CA CYS A 57 7.09 -12.00 4.73
C CYS A 57 7.13 -11.99 6.26
N ASN A 58 8.32 -11.92 6.86
CA ASN A 58 8.49 -11.85 8.32
C ASN A 58 8.93 -10.43 8.69
N SER A 59 8.13 -9.75 9.51
CA SER A 59 8.44 -8.43 10.07
C SER A 59 9.58 -8.45 11.10
N VAL A 60 9.90 -9.65 11.61
CA VAL A 60 10.96 -9.91 12.60
C VAL A 60 12.33 -10.14 11.93
N SER A 61 12.41 -10.18 10.60
CA SER A 61 13.70 -10.34 9.91
C SER A 61 14.60 -9.12 10.15
N SER A 62 15.90 -9.37 10.41
CA SER A 62 16.94 -8.34 10.42
C SER A 62 17.91 -8.60 9.27
N PRO A 63 17.94 -7.75 8.22
CA PRO A 63 17.27 -6.46 8.06
C PRO A 63 15.75 -6.56 7.79
N ARG A 64 15.02 -5.45 8.05
CA ARG A 64 13.57 -5.35 7.79
C ARG A 64 13.27 -5.69 6.33
N SER A 65 12.44 -6.71 6.12
CA SER A 65 12.08 -7.14 4.77
C SER A 65 11.12 -6.16 4.10
N TYR A 66 11.34 -5.89 2.82
CA TYR A 66 10.44 -5.15 1.94
C TYR A 66 9.90 -6.08 0.87
N TYR A 67 8.64 -5.89 0.46
CA TYR A 67 8.05 -6.67 -0.61
C TYR A 67 7.44 -5.77 -1.68
N ARG A 68 7.58 -6.22 -2.92
CA ARG A 68 7.03 -5.57 -4.11
C ARG A 68 5.57 -5.99 -4.29
N THR A 69 4.67 -5.02 -4.32
CA THR A 69 3.23 -5.27 -4.48
C THR A 69 2.57 -4.28 -5.42
N ASN A 70 1.41 -4.68 -5.96
CA ASN A 70 0.60 -3.84 -6.81
C ASN A 70 -0.34 -3.01 -5.93
N CYS A 71 -0.42 -1.72 -6.25
CA CYS A 71 -1.30 -0.76 -5.61
C CYS A 71 -2.24 -0.16 -6.66
N SER A 72 -3.50 0.00 -6.27
CA SER A 72 -4.56 0.60 -7.07
C SER A 72 -5.09 1.85 -6.35
N VAL A 73 -5.10 2.97 -7.07
CA VAL A 73 -5.72 4.22 -6.59
C VAL A 73 -7.24 4.08 -6.52
N HIS A 74 -7.87 4.70 -5.52
CA HIS A 74 -9.33 4.71 -5.40
C HIS A 74 -10.01 5.49 -6.54
N ASP A 75 -11.24 5.10 -6.93
CA ASP A 75 -11.94 5.70 -8.07
C ASP A 75 -12.25 7.21 -7.90
N HIS A 76 -12.38 7.68 -6.65
CA HIS A 76 -12.68 9.07 -6.34
C HIS A 76 -11.45 9.99 -6.44
N VAL A 77 -10.25 9.44 -6.47
CA VAL A 77 -8.99 10.20 -6.55
C VAL A 77 -8.61 10.36 -8.03
N MET A 78 -8.38 11.60 -8.43
CA MET A 78 -7.95 11.94 -9.79
C MET A 78 -6.44 12.12 -9.81
N CYS A 79 -5.77 11.44 -10.74
CA CYS A 79 -4.32 11.45 -10.87
C CYS A 79 -3.91 11.16 -12.32
N LEU A 80 -2.73 11.61 -12.70
CA LEU A 80 -2.16 11.41 -14.03
C LEU A 80 -1.51 10.03 -14.17
N GLY A 81 -1.60 9.45 -15.36
CA GLY A 81 -0.95 8.18 -15.71
C GLY A 81 -1.73 6.92 -15.30
N ARG A 82 -1.00 5.83 -15.04
CA ARG A 82 -1.61 4.52 -14.73
C ARG A 82 -2.07 4.45 -13.27
N ARG A 83 -3.36 4.13 -13.07
CA ARG A 83 -3.97 3.95 -11.74
C ARG A 83 -3.45 2.73 -10.97
N MET A 84 -2.94 1.73 -11.68
CA MET A 84 -2.32 0.56 -11.08
C MET A 84 -0.80 0.65 -11.24
N PHE A 85 -0.09 0.68 -10.12
CA PHE A 85 1.35 0.83 -10.08
C PHE A 85 1.97 -0.12 -9.06
N VAL A 86 3.28 -0.27 -9.12
CA VAL A 86 4.01 -1.19 -8.26
C VAL A 86 4.79 -0.41 -7.22
N ARG A 87 4.67 -0.80 -5.95
CA ARG A 87 5.35 -0.14 -4.82
C ARG A 87 6.04 -1.17 -3.93
N ASN A 88 7.19 -0.78 -3.38
CA ASN A 88 7.85 -1.53 -2.31
C ASN A 88 7.30 -1.07 -0.97
N LEU A 89 6.68 -2.00 -0.23
CA LEU A 89 6.15 -1.75 1.11
C LEU A 89 6.97 -2.51 2.16
N PRO A 90 7.12 -1.94 3.37
CA PRO A 90 7.71 -2.68 4.48
C PRO A 90 6.81 -3.86 4.87
N CYS A 91 7.43 -4.97 5.26
CA CYS A 91 6.70 -6.11 5.78
C CYS A 91 6.24 -5.85 7.22
N ASN A 92 4.94 -5.74 7.42
CA ASN A 92 4.31 -5.68 8.75
C ASN A 92 3.73 -7.03 9.19
N TRP A 93 3.95 -8.10 8.42
CA TRP A 93 3.42 -9.42 8.74
C TRP A 93 4.30 -10.12 9.77
N THR A 94 3.80 -10.26 10.99
CA THR A 94 4.37 -11.18 11.98
C THR A 94 3.90 -12.58 11.60
N GLY A 95 4.68 -13.26 10.75
CA GLY A 95 4.46 -14.66 10.41
C GLY A 95 4.19 -15.46 11.69
N GLY A 96 3.19 -16.35 11.62
CA GLY A 96 2.62 -17.11 12.73
C GLY A 96 3.57 -18.03 13.49
N HIS A 97 4.70 -17.52 13.99
CA HIS A 97 5.29 -18.01 15.21
C HIS A 97 4.22 -17.82 16.27
N ARG A 98 3.56 -18.93 16.63
CA ARG A 98 2.76 -19.02 17.83
C ARG A 98 3.63 -18.45 18.93
N TRP A 99 3.33 -17.24 19.37
CA TRP A 99 3.96 -16.61 20.52
C TRP A 99 3.93 -17.57 21.72
N SER A 100 2.89 -18.42 21.78
CA SER A 100 2.78 -19.58 22.67
C SER A 100 3.91 -20.60 22.52
N THR A 101 4.38 -20.98 21.32
CA THR A 101 5.53 -21.91 21.19
C THR A 101 6.82 -21.24 21.64
N ALA A 102 7.03 -19.96 21.32
CA ALA A 102 8.19 -19.22 21.82
C ALA A 102 8.17 -19.12 23.36
N MET A 103 7.00 -18.82 23.94
CA MET A 103 6.80 -18.76 25.39
C MET A 103 6.93 -20.14 26.04
N LEU A 104 6.44 -21.21 25.41
CA LEU A 104 6.59 -22.58 25.87
C LEU A 104 8.06 -23.00 25.82
N LEU A 105 8.75 -22.75 24.71
CA LEU A 105 10.19 -22.99 24.54
C LEU A 105 10.98 -22.23 25.61
N SER A 106 10.70 -20.95 25.87
CA SER A 106 11.41 -20.19 26.92
C SER A 106 11.12 -20.71 28.34
N VAL A 107 9.95 -21.28 28.61
CA VAL A 107 9.66 -21.89 29.93
C VAL A 107 10.27 -23.29 30.05
N THR A 108 10.12 -24.15 29.04
CA THR A 108 10.60 -25.54 29.09
C THR A 108 12.11 -25.63 28.88
N LEU A 109 12.72 -24.73 28.09
CA LEU A 109 14.17 -24.67 27.85
C LEU A 109 14.86 -23.59 28.67
N GLY A 110 14.13 -22.64 29.27
CA GLY A 110 14.68 -21.68 30.25
C GLY A 110 14.98 -22.33 31.60
N GLY A 111 14.34 -23.46 31.92
CA GLY A 111 14.75 -24.34 33.02
C GLY A 111 16.01 -25.17 32.72
N PHE A 112 16.45 -25.24 31.45
CA PHE A 112 17.57 -26.08 30.99
C PHE A 112 18.64 -25.33 30.16
N GLY A 113 18.57 -24.00 30.06
CA GLY A 113 19.62 -23.17 29.44
C GLY A 113 19.82 -23.32 27.92
N ALA A 114 18.81 -23.76 27.15
CA ALA A 114 18.95 -24.02 25.71
C ALA A 114 18.30 -22.98 24.78
N ASP A 115 17.67 -21.92 25.32
CA ASP A 115 16.98 -20.86 24.58
C ASP A 115 17.93 -19.98 23.72
N ARG A 116 19.21 -19.83 24.12
CA ARG A 116 20.18 -19.01 23.35
C ARG A 116 20.80 -19.69 22.13
N PHE A 117 20.79 -21.03 22.04
CA PHE A 117 21.37 -21.74 20.89
C PHE A 117 20.37 -21.93 19.74
N TYR A 118 19.08 -22.00 20.04
CA TYR A 118 18.06 -22.33 19.03
C TYR A 118 17.63 -21.16 18.13
N LEU A 119 17.96 -19.92 18.49
CA LEU A 119 17.65 -18.73 17.69
C LEU A 119 18.75 -18.35 16.69
N GLY A 120 19.84 -19.13 16.58
CA GLY A 120 20.87 -18.92 15.55
C GLY A 120 21.60 -17.58 15.66
N TYR A 121 21.63 -16.96 16.84
CA TYR A 121 22.52 -15.86 17.14
C TYR A 121 23.90 -16.42 17.54
N TRP A 122 24.65 -16.93 16.56
CA TRP A 122 26.11 -16.98 16.65
C TRP A 122 26.68 -16.07 15.56
N GLN A 123 27.65 -15.25 15.96
CA GLN A 123 28.65 -14.75 15.03
C GLN A 123 29.77 -15.79 14.96
#